data_AF-A0A9P6MUP4-F1
#
_entry.id   AF-A0A9P6MUP4-F1
#
_cell.length_a   1.000
_cell.length_b   1.000
_cell.length_c   1.000
_cell.angle_alpha   90.00
_cell.angle_beta   90.00
_cell.angle_gamma   90.00
#
_symmetry.space_group_name_H-M   'P 1'
#
loop_
_entity.id
_entity.type
_entity.pdbx_description
1 polymer ?
#
loop_
_entity_poly.entity_id
_entity_poly.type
_entity_poly.pdbx_seq_one_letter_code
_entity_poly.pdbx_strand_id
1 'polypeptide(L)'
;MTSEKVKLFCILDGDSTAFPVKVATDETVGELKTAIKSENKNLFDDVDSRELTLWSVSIASSPKRQIILDNLLKEKDNTPKELEDPTSEISEVFGTAPAKKTIHVIVRRPAAASGAANDLHVAQSQTTAISAVKSSMFTALRADINKITGRFFAPGSPTALFLDSYVRGEMELPVTTAGIKGLPRVWRRGKTTAPESRPSFLFLDLPTTPTDSTPERFRSNVILQELERTESQDVPVFGVSGCGKTRSVMEMLCLQWGFYFNASDKDLGSDDLSSLAEFIDKKTSEDKRPKDNTIFAKNMTVLLFLSRILILNYCLSIPDCRQTFSSASWAILQVCPTMFEDVFSTLFKELFTRLHAHTIFELQLWAVVRDEFMSLRDRLATLGYPNFSSGSKLRLVVDEAQILGDRGGNLFASSSTQSELRPMCYLRFCMDFEHLAIEENLRSSIAAQD
;
A
#
# COMPACT_ATOMS: atom_id res chain seq x y z
N MET A 1 44.03 20.26 30.16
CA MET A 1 43.06 19.19 30.47
C MET A 1 42.53 18.69 29.15
N THR A 2 42.59 17.38 28.89
CA THR A 2 41.98 16.79 27.69
C THR A 2 40.49 16.67 27.94
N SER A 3 39.68 17.48 27.26
CA SER A 3 38.22 17.37 27.34
C SER A 3 37.77 15.99 26.82
N GLU A 4 36.94 15.31 27.61
CA GLU A 4 36.40 14.00 27.30
C GLU A 4 35.32 14.13 26.23
N LYS A 5 35.40 13.34 25.16
CA LYS A 5 34.44 13.42 24.04
C LYS A 5 33.45 12.27 24.10
N VAL A 6 32.17 12.61 24.00
CA VAL A 6 31.09 11.65 23.86
C VAL A 6 30.64 11.56 22.40
N LYS A 7 30.05 10.40 22.07
CA LYS A 7 29.46 10.14 20.76
C LYS A 7 27.95 10.03 20.93
N LEU A 8 27.23 11.02 20.45
CA LEU A 8 25.76 11.04 20.43
C LEU A 8 25.26 10.58 19.07
N PHE A 9 24.12 9.89 19.04
CA PHE A 9 23.43 9.56 17.81
C PHE A 9 22.23 10.49 17.65
N CYS A 10 22.25 11.25 16.57
CA CYS A 10 21.24 12.24 16.21
C CYS A 10 20.40 11.72 15.04
N ILE A 11 19.14 12.13 14.95
CA ILE A 11 18.26 11.83 13.82
C ILE A 11 17.45 13.06 13.45
N LEU A 12 17.14 13.25 12.17
CA LEU A 12 16.23 14.30 11.74
C LEU A 12 14.78 13.87 12.00
N ASP A 13 13.94 14.77 12.50
CA ASP A 13 12.50 14.52 12.69
C ASP A 13 11.84 14.09 11.37
N GLY A 14 11.20 12.92 11.36
CA GLY A 14 10.60 12.26 10.19
C GLY A 14 11.53 11.31 9.43
N ASP A 15 12.81 11.21 9.81
CA ASP A 15 13.78 10.32 9.15
C ASP A 15 13.84 8.93 9.83
N SER A 16 14.42 7.95 9.13
CA SER A 16 14.67 6.58 9.63
C SER A 16 16.16 6.27 9.82
N THR A 17 17.05 7.22 9.51
CA THR A 17 18.51 7.03 9.60
C THR A 17 19.15 7.99 10.60
N ALA A 18 19.73 7.42 11.67
CA ALA A 18 20.49 8.19 12.65
C ALA A 18 21.96 8.33 12.22
N PHE A 19 22.57 9.47 12.57
CA PHE A 19 23.97 9.78 12.30
C PHE A 19 24.73 10.09 13.59
N PRO A 20 26.02 9.75 13.66
CA PRO A 20 26.82 10.03 14.84
C PRO A 20 27.35 11.47 14.84
N VAL A 21 27.38 12.10 16.02
CA VAL A 21 28.04 13.39 16.26
C VAL A 21 28.98 13.25 17.46
N LYS A 22 30.21 13.75 17.32
CA LYS A 22 31.19 13.79 18.40
C LYS A 22 31.23 15.19 18.98
N VAL A 23 31.05 15.30 20.30
CA VAL A 23 31.03 16.56 21.04
C VAL A 23 31.75 16.34 22.38
N ALA A 24 32.42 17.35 22.89
CA ALA A 24 33.07 17.30 24.19
C ALA A 24 32.04 17.42 25.33
N THR A 25 32.33 16.87 26.50
CA THR A 25 31.38 16.85 27.63
C THR A 25 31.22 18.23 28.29
N ASP A 26 32.26 19.05 28.24
CA ASP A 26 32.29 20.45 28.71
C ASP A 26 31.84 21.45 27.62
N GLU A 27 31.56 20.97 26.40
CA GLU A 27 30.92 21.78 25.36
C GLU A 27 29.42 21.94 25.66
N THR A 28 28.84 22.97 25.08
CA THR A 28 27.45 23.39 25.30
C THR A 28 26.49 22.83 24.25
N VAL A 29 25.18 22.90 24.52
CA VAL A 29 24.13 22.57 23.54
C VAL A 29 24.26 23.42 22.26
N GLY A 30 24.70 24.69 22.36
CA GLY A 30 24.98 25.54 21.20
C GLY A 30 26.12 25.01 20.31
N GLU A 31 27.17 24.47 20.92
CA GLU A 31 28.28 23.83 20.21
C GLU A 31 27.84 22.49 19.58
N LEU A 32 26.95 21.73 20.25
CA LEU A 32 26.33 20.54 19.67
C LEU A 32 25.52 20.85 18.40
N LYS A 33 24.74 21.94 18.37
CA LYS A 33 24.03 22.37 17.15
C LYS A 33 25.00 22.64 15.99
N THR A 34 26.15 23.24 16.31
CA THR A 34 27.20 23.54 15.33
C THR A 34 27.88 22.26 14.84
N ALA A 35 28.15 21.30 15.73
CA ALA A 35 28.69 19.99 15.38
C ALA A 35 27.74 19.18 14.50
N ILE A 36 26.43 19.18 14.80
CA ILE A 36 25.39 18.52 13.98
C ILE A 36 25.40 19.05 12.54
N LYS A 37 25.42 20.38 12.36
CA LYS A 37 25.47 21.01 11.04
C LYS A 37 26.76 20.67 10.30
N SER A 38 27.90 20.66 10.99
CA SER A 38 29.22 20.37 10.39
C SER A 38 29.33 18.93 9.88
N GLU A 39 28.79 17.95 10.61
CA GLU A 39 28.83 16.54 10.24
C GLU A 39 27.84 16.20 9.10
N ASN A 40 26.73 16.93 8.97
CA ASN A 40 25.70 16.69 7.96
C ASN A 40 25.38 17.94 7.12
N LYS A 41 26.43 18.52 6.51
CA LYS A 41 26.32 19.77 5.73
C LYS A 41 25.20 19.73 4.69
N ASN A 42 25.08 18.66 3.92
CA ASN A 42 24.05 18.55 2.87
C ASN A 42 22.60 18.61 3.41
N LEU A 43 22.38 18.22 4.67
CA LEU A 43 21.05 18.17 5.28
C LEU A 43 20.64 19.50 5.92
N PHE A 44 21.63 20.33 6.26
CA PHE A 44 21.46 21.57 7.04
C PHE A 44 22.15 22.78 6.39
N ASP A 45 22.51 22.70 5.10
CA ASP A 45 23.26 23.76 4.41
C ASP A 45 22.47 25.09 4.41
N ASP A 46 21.16 24.97 4.31
CA ASP A 46 20.20 26.06 4.19
C ASP A 46 19.65 26.59 5.53
N VAL A 47 20.21 26.18 6.67
CA VAL A 47 19.74 26.55 8.02
C VAL A 47 20.89 26.95 8.94
N ASP A 48 20.80 28.09 9.65
CA ASP A 48 21.78 28.46 10.69
C ASP A 48 21.73 27.45 11.85
N SER A 49 22.89 27.01 12.37
CA SER A 49 22.92 26.02 13.45
C SER A 49 22.14 26.49 14.68
N ARG A 50 22.06 27.80 14.94
CA ARG A 50 21.31 28.38 16.07
C ARG A 50 19.81 28.16 15.96
N GLU A 51 19.29 28.03 14.74
CA GLU A 51 17.87 27.87 14.47
C GLU A 51 17.41 26.40 14.54
N LEU A 52 18.32 25.44 14.67
CA LEU A 52 17.98 24.05 14.92
C LEU A 52 17.36 23.89 16.32
N THR A 53 16.23 23.19 16.41
CA THR A 53 15.65 22.76 17.68
C THR A 53 16.10 21.33 17.98
N LEU A 54 16.63 21.09 19.17
CA LEU A 54 17.12 19.77 19.59
C LEU A 54 16.26 19.23 20.72
N TRP A 55 15.95 17.93 20.65
CA TRP A 55 15.21 17.21 21.69
C TRP A 55 16.04 16.03 22.19
N SER A 56 16.26 15.94 23.49
CA SER A 56 16.88 14.76 24.09
C SER A 56 15.86 13.63 24.23
N VAL A 57 16.30 12.44 23.84
CA VAL A 57 15.50 11.21 23.83
C VAL A 57 16.38 10.02 24.22
N SER A 58 15.74 8.91 24.59
CA SER A 58 16.42 7.64 24.84
C SER A 58 15.67 6.52 24.13
N ILE A 59 15.88 6.42 22.81
CA ILE A 59 15.16 5.46 21.94
C ILE A 59 16.12 4.37 21.49
N ALA A 60 15.77 3.11 21.71
CA ALA A 60 16.56 1.99 21.20
C ALA A 60 16.67 2.07 19.67
N SER A 61 17.90 2.07 19.16
CA SER A 61 18.18 2.10 17.72
C SER A 61 17.70 0.79 17.10
N SER A 62 16.64 0.87 16.30
CA SER A 62 16.13 -0.22 15.47
C SER A 62 16.25 0.18 14.00
N PRO A 63 16.78 -0.69 13.11
CA PRO A 63 16.83 -0.38 11.69
C PRO A 63 15.41 -0.20 11.13
N LYS A 64 15.21 0.83 10.30
CA LYS A 64 14.01 1.05 9.45
C LYS A 64 12.74 1.63 10.11
N ARG A 65 12.79 2.11 11.35
CA ARG A 65 11.67 2.87 11.95
C ARG A 65 11.87 4.37 11.74
N GLN A 66 10.94 5.04 11.05
CA GLN A 66 10.90 6.52 11.04
C GLN A 66 10.57 7.04 12.44
N ILE A 67 11.30 8.08 12.88
CA ILE A 67 11.07 8.73 14.17
C ILE A 67 10.37 10.06 13.92
N ILE A 68 9.12 10.16 14.36
CA ILE A 68 8.31 11.37 14.29
C ILE A 68 8.11 11.88 15.72
N LEU A 69 8.67 13.05 16.02
CA LEU A 69 8.67 13.63 17.37
C LEU A 69 7.26 13.89 17.90
N ASP A 70 6.33 14.33 17.05
CA ASP A 70 4.93 14.58 17.45
C ASP A 70 4.17 13.32 17.86
N ASN A 71 4.62 12.14 17.41
CA ASN A 71 4.05 10.86 17.86
C ASN A 71 4.61 10.48 19.24
N LEU A 72 5.90 10.74 19.48
CA LEU A 72 6.56 10.46 20.75
C LEU A 72 6.07 11.37 21.89
N LEU A 73 5.73 12.63 21.57
CA LEU A 73 5.15 13.56 22.54
C LEU A 73 3.75 13.14 23.05
N LYS A 74 3.11 12.18 22.38
CA LYS A 74 1.79 11.62 22.77
C LYS A 74 1.91 10.37 23.63
N GLU A 75 3.10 9.78 23.76
CA GLU A 75 3.36 8.60 24.58
C GLU A 75 3.63 9.00 26.04
N LYS A 76 3.17 8.20 27.02
CA LYS A 76 3.30 8.51 28.46
C LYS A 76 4.65 8.14 29.08
N ASP A 77 5.39 7.21 28.46
CA ASP A 77 6.68 6.74 28.96
C ASP A 77 7.83 7.26 28.10
N ASN A 78 8.83 7.86 28.75
CA ASN A 78 10.07 8.38 28.15
C ASN A 78 9.86 9.56 27.17
N THR A 79 9.19 10.60 27.65
CA THR A 79 8.84 11.80 26.87
C THR A 79 10.09 12.55 26.39
N PRO A 80 10.15 12.92 25.10
CA PRO A 80 11.21 13.80 24.59
C PRO A 80 11.28 15.11 25.39
N LYS A 81 12.49 15.57 25.71
CA LYS A 81 12.72 16.86 26.39
C LYS A 81 13.44 17.83 25.47
N GLU A 82 12.89 19.02 25.27
CA GLU A 82 13.53 20.05 24.47
C GLU A 82 14.80 20.58 25.17
N LEU A 83 15.85 20.79 24.38
CA LEU A 83 17.10 21.42 24.83
C LEU A 83 17.05 22.92 24.53
N GLU A 84 16.22 23.61 25.31
CA GLU A 84 15.92 25.04 25.12
C GLU A 84 17.10 25.95 25.44
N ASP A 85 17.89 25.60 26.46
CA ASP A 85 19.02 26.41 26.90
C ASP A 85 20.30 26.02 26.13
N PRO A 86 20.81 26.90 25.25
CA PRO A 86 22.04 26.63 24.49
C PRO A 86 23.29 26.65 25.36
N THR A 87 23.23 27.13 26.61
CA THR A 87 24.38 27.23 27.53
C THR A 87 24.54 26.01 28.42
N SER A 88 23.55 25.11 28.48
CA SER A 88 23.66 23.85 29.22
C SER A 88 24.80 22.99 28.68
N GLU A 89 25.60 22.40 29.58
CA GLU A 89 26.69 21.52 29.20
C GLU A 89 26.16 20.15 28.73
N ILE A 90 26.88 19.52 27.79
CA ILE A 90 26.53 18.18 27.31
C ILE A 90 26.59 17.14 28.43
N SER A 91 27.52 17.30 29.38
CA SER A 91 27.65 16.45 30.57
C SER A 91 26.39 16.45 31.44
N GLU A 92 25.70 17.58 31.56
CA GLU A 92 24.48 17.75 32.37
C GLU A 92 23.26 17.09 31.70
N VAL A 93 23.22 17.11 30.36
CA VAL A 93 22.08 16.62 29.58
C VAL A 93 22.18 15.12 29.28
N PHE A 94 23.37 14.64 28.91
CA PHE A 94 23.59 13.26 28.42
C PHE A 94 24.51 12.42 29.30
N GLY A 95 25.11 13.02 30.33
CA GLY A 95 26.14 12.38 31.15
C GLY A 95 27.47 12.21 30.41
N THR A 96 28.44 11.61 31.09
CA THR A 96 29.77 11.31 30.53
C THR A 96 29.82 10.01 29.72
N ALA A 97 28.78 9.15 29.83
CA ALA A 97 28.71 7.88 29.12
C ALA A 97 27.30 7.60 28.56
N PRO A 98 26.94 8.19 27.40
CA PRO A 98 25.64 7.98 26.76
C PRO A 98 25.39 6.50 26.44
N ALA A 99 24.13 6.08 26.56
CA ALA A 99 23.73 4.69 26.32
C ALA A 99 24.06 4.22 24.90
N LYS A 100 24.61 3.00 24.78
CA LYS A 100 24.97 2.39 23.48
C LYS A 100 23.71 1.89 22.76
N LYS A 101 23.75 1.92 21.41
CA LYS A 101 22.63 1.51 20.54
C LYS A 101 21.33 2.29 20.83
N THR A 102 21.48 3.56 21.21
CA THR A 102 20.36 4.46 21.53
C THR A 102 20.48 5.69 20.66
N ILE A 103 19.35 6.24 20.23
CA ILE A 103 19.26 7.57 19.62
C ILE A 103 19.08 8.55 20.76
N HIS A 104 19.94 9.57 20.80
CA HIS A 104 20.06 10.52 21.89
C HIS A 104 19.39 11.86 21.58
N VAL A 105 19.39 12.27 20.30
CA VAL A 105 18.90 13.58 19.89
C VAL A 105 18.00 13.49 18.67
N ILE A 106 16.83 14.12 18.72
CA ILE A 106 16.03 14.44 17.54
C ILE A 106 16.33 15.90 17.15
N VAL A 107 16.69 16.11 15.89
CA VAL A 107 16.97 17.41 15.30
C VAL A 107 15.74 17.84 14.51
N ARG A 108 15.17 18.98 14.85
CA ARG A 108 14.08 19.61 14.10
C ARG A 108 14.58 20.90 13.49
N ARG A 109 14.33 21.07 12.19
CA ARG A 109 14.68 22.29 11.46
C ARG A 109 13.70 23.40 11.81
N PRO A 110 14.15 24.67 11.86
CA PRO A 110 13.26 25.81 11.99
C PRO A 110 12.31 25.82 10.79
N ALA A 111 11.03 26.08 11.05
CA ALA A 111 10.11 26.39 9.96
C ALA A 111 10.58 27.70 9.34
N ALA A 112 10.99 27.68 8.06
CA ALA A 112 11.63 28.83 7.41
C ALA A 112 10.79 30.12 7.54
N ALA A 113 11.38 31.17 8.11
CA ALA A 113 10.78 32.49 8.23
C ALA A 113 11.72 33.58 7.67
N SER A 114 11.31 34.22 6.57
CA SER A 114 11.90 35.45 6.01
C SER A 114 11.50 36.65 6.89
N GLY A 115 12.46 37.39 7.46
CA GLY A 115 12.24 38.64 8.19
C GLY A 115 12.28 39.88 7.27
N ALA A 116 11.72 41.04 7.59
CA ALA A 116 10.85 41.46 8.69
C ALA A 116 10.19 42.81 8.33
N ALA A 117 9.07 43.09 9.00
CA ALA A 117 8.40 44.37 9.22
C ALA A 117 7.25 44.83 8.29
N ASN A 118 7.03 44.26 7.11
CA ASN A 118 5.78 44.52 6.34
C ASN A 118 5.02 43.25 5.87
N ASP A 119 5.53 42.04 6.14
CA ASP A 119 5.06 40.78 5.52
C ASP A 119 4.25 39.83 6.44
N LEU A 120 3.75 40.30 7.59
CA LEU A 120 2.94 39.47 8.50
C LEU A 120 1.59 39.01 7.88
N HIS A 121 1.14 39.63 6.79
CA HIS A 121 -0.03 39.19 6.02
C HIS A 121 0.30 38.14 4.93
N VAL A 122 1.57 38.00 4.55
CA VAL A 122 1.99 37.15 3.39
C VAL A 122 2.46 35.76 3.83
N ALA A 123 3.11 35.62 4.99
CA ALA A 123 3.63 34.32 5.46
C ALA A 123 2.53 33.35 5.97
N GLN A 124 1.50 33.86 6.67
CA GLN A 124 0.29 33.07 6.98
C GLN A 124 -0.44 32.66 5.70
N SER A 125 -0.41 33.50 4.67
CA SER A 125 -0.96 33.18 3.36
C SER A 125 -0.18 32.09 2.63
N GLN A 126 1.14 31.93 2.83
CA GLN A 126 1.97 30.94 2.12
C GLN A 126 1.99 29.53 2.74
N THR A 127 2.05 29.37 4.07
CA THR A 127 1.94 28.03 4.70
C THR A 127 0.50 27.51 4.62
N THR A 128 -0.49 28.40 4.78
CA THR A 128 -1.88 28.10 4.42
C THR A 128 -1.99 27.85 2.93
N ALA A 129 -1.27 28.55 2.05
CA ALA A 129 -1.28 28.23 0.62
C ALA A 129 -0.64 26.88 0.32
N ILE A 130 0.45 26.42 0.96
CA ILE A 130 1.04 25.11 0.67
C ILE A 130 0.15 23.99 1.19
N SER A 131 -0.41 24.11 2.40
CA SER A 131 -1.38 23.14 2.92
C SER A 131 -2.70 23.18 2.14
N ALA A 132 -3.19 24.37 1.78
CA ALA A 132 -4.35 24.54 0.91
C ALA A 132 -4.06 24.07 -0.52
N VAL A 133 -2.84 24.16 -1.03
CA VAL A 133 -2.43 23.67 -2.35
C VAL A 133 -2.33 22.15 -2.33
N LYS A 134 -1.78 21.54 -1.27
CA LYS A 134 -1.81 20.07 -1.08
C LYS A 134 -3.23 19.55 -0.91
N SER A 135 -4.06 20.23 -0.13
CA SER A 135 -5.48 19.93 0.07
C SER A 135 -6.30 20.14 -1.20
N SER A 136 -6.03 21.22 -1.94
CA SER A 136 -6.64 21.54 -3.22
C SER A 136 -6.26 20.54 -4.30
N MET A 137 -4.98 20.15 -4.39
CA MET A 137 -4.53 19.10 -5.30
C MET A 137 -5.10 17.72 -4.93
N PHE A 138 -5.20 17.38 -3.64
CA PHE A 138 -5.90 16.16 -3.20
C PHE A 138 -7.39 16.21 -3.59
N THR A 139 -8.05 17.34 -3.38
CA THR A 139 -9.45 17.56 -3.75
C THR A 139 -9.64 17.49 -5.26
N ALA A 140 -8.71 18.05 -6.04
CA ALA A 140 -8.70 18.00 -7.50
C ALA A 140 -8.51 16.57 -8.00
N LEU A 141 -7.54 15.83 -7.45
CA LEU A 141 -7.33 14.42 -7.78
C LEU A 141 -8.59 13.59 -7.49
N ARG A 142 -9.20 13.78 -6.32
CA ARG A 142 -10.47 13.12 -5.97
C ARG A 142 -11.60 13.54 -6.90
N ALA A 143 -11.69 14.81 -7.27
CA ALA A 143 -12.70 15.30 -8.21
C ALA A 143 -12.52 14.69 -9.61
N ASP A 144 -11.28 14.55 -10.08
CA ASP A 144 -10.97 13.91 -11.36
C ASP A 144 -11.33 12.43 -11.35
N ILE A 145 -10.96 11.71 -10.28
CA ILE A 145 -11.36 10.31 -10.07
C ILE A 145 -12.89 10.21 -10.06
N ASN A 146 -13.58 11.05 -9.28
CA ASN A 146 -15.05 11.07 -9.20
C ASN A 146 -15.72 11.41 -10.54
N LYS A 147 -15.10 12.25 -11.37
CA LYS A 147 -15.60 12.57 -12.70
C LYS A 147 -15.42 11.41 -13.68
N ILE A 148 -14.34 10.65 -13.54
CA ILE A 148 -14.11 9.43 -14.33
C ILE A 148 -15.12 8.37 -13.89
N THR A 149 -15.17 8.05 -12.60
CA THR A 149 -16.07 7.02 -12.05
C THR A 149 -17.53 7.40 -12.21
N GLY A 150 -17.91 8.67 -12.06
CA GLY A 150 -19.28 9.14 -12.26
C GLY A 150 -19.78 8.98 -13.70
N ARG A 151 -18.87 8.97 -14.70
CA ARG A 151 -19.22 8.62 -16.09
C ARG A 151 -19.18 7.12 -16.31
N PHE A 152 -18.16 6.45 -15.77
CA PHE A 152 -17.95 5.01 -15.92
C PHE A 152 -19.07 4.18 -15.28
N PHE A 153 -19.60 4.63 -14.14
CA PHE A 153 -20.70 4.01 -13.40
C PHE A 153 -22.03 4.77 -13.57
N ALA A 154 -22.14 5.64 -14.57
CA ALA A 154 -23.38 6.39 -14.81
C ALA A 154 -24.54 5.42 -15.05
N PRO A 155 -25.75 5.67 -14.53
CA PRO A 155 -26.93 4.87 -14.83
C PRO A 155 -27.14 4.74 -16.35
N GLY A 156 -27.25 3.51 -16.84
CA GLY A 156 -27.39 3.22 -18.27
C GLY A 156 -26.08 3.17 -19.07
N SER A 157 -24.92 3.42 -18.46
CA SER A 157 -23.63 3.10 -19.09
C SER A 157 -23.49 1.59 -19.31
N PRO A 158 -22.75 1.13 -20.33
CA PRO A 158 -22.53 -0.30 -20.57
C PRO A 158 -22.00 -1.03 -19.33
N THR A 159 -21.01 -0.45 -18.66
CA THR A 159 -20.43 -1.00 -17.44
C THR A 159 -21.45 -1.10 -16.30
N ALA A 160 -22.23 -0.05 -16.05
CA ALA A 160 -23.24 -0.07 -14.98
C ALA A 160 -24.32 -1.13 -15.26
N LEU A 161 -24.80 -1.23 -16.50
CA LEU A 161 -25.77 -2.25 -16.90
C LEU A 161 -25.22 -3.67 -16.73
N PHE A 162 -23.97 -3.89 -17.13
CA PHE A 162 -23.29 -5.16 -16.96
C PHE A 162 -23.12 -5.52 -15.47
N LEU A 163 -22.56 -4.61 -14.67
CA LEU A 163 -22.29 -4.85 -13.24
C LEU A 163 -23.60 -5.03 -12.46
N ASP A 164 -24.65 -4.26 -12.75
CA ASP A 164 -25.97 -4.43 -12.13
C ASP A 164 -26.54 -5.82 -12.41
N SER A 165 -26.55 -6.24 -13.68
CA SER A 165 -27.05 -7.56 -14.08
C SER A 165 -26.23 -8.69 -13.47
N TYR A 166 -24.90 -8.54 -13.45
CA TYR A 166 -23.98 -9.51 -12.84
C TYR A 166 -24.22 -9.63 -11.33
N VAL A 167 -24.26 -8.52 -10.61
CA VAL A 167 -24.42 -8.49 -9.15
C VAL A 167 -25.79 -9.00 -8.74
N ARG A 168 -26.84 -8.74 -9.51
CA ARG A 168 -28.19 -9.26 -9.28
C ARG A 168 -28.35 -10.75 -9.63
N GLY A 169 -27.32 -11.38 -10.16
CA GLY A 169 -27.34 -12.80 -10.54
C GLY A 169 -28.24 -13.08 -11.76
N GLU A 170 -28.51 -12.08 -12.59
CA GLU A 170 -29.35 -12.21 -13.79
C GLU A 170 -28.59 -12.85 -14.95
N MET A 171 -27.26 -12.84 -14.89
CA MET A 171 -26.41 -13.50 -15.88
C MET A 171 -26.32 -15.00 -15.64
N GLU A 172 -26.70 -15.78 -16.64
CA GLU A 172 -26.44 -17.22 -16.64
C GLU A 172 -24.94 -17.48 -16.78
N LEU A 173 -24.37 -18.05 -15.72
CA LEU A 173 -22.98 -18.46 -15.71
C LEU A 173 -22.86 -19.80 -16.45
N PRO A 174 -21.90 -19.96 -17.37
CA PRO A 174 -21.86 -21.12 -18.25
C PRO A 174 -21.59 -22.42 -17.48
N VAL A 175 -22.41 -23.45 -17.75
CA VAL A 175 -22.26 -24.81 -17.20
C VAL A 175 -21.13 -25.52 -17.96
N THR A 176 -19.97 -25.78 -17.34
CA THR A 176 -18.80 -26.40 -18.02
C THR A 176 -18.94 -27.92 -18.24
N THR A 177 -20.03 -28.39 -18.83
CA THR A 177 -20.11 -29.78 -19.32
C THR A 177 -19.25 -29.99 -20.57
N ALA A 178 -18.86 -28.91 -21.26
CA ALA A 178 -18.00 -28.87 -22.45
C ALA A 178 -16.96 -27.72 -22.40
N GLY A 179 -16.07 -27.65 -23.39
CA GLY A 179 -15.09 -26.57 -23.52
C GLY A 179 -15.76 -25.21 -23.70
N ILE A 180 -15.42 -24.23 -22.87
CA ILE A 180 -15.92 -22.84 -22.98
C ILE A 180 -14.95 -22.03 -23.83
N LYS A 181 -15.48 -21.34 -24.84
CA LYS A 181 -14.70 -20.42 -25.69
C LYS A 181 -14.11 -19.29 -24.82
N GLY A 182 -12.80 -19.08 -24.90
CA GLY A 182 -12.12 -18.04 -24.11
C GLY A 182 -11.53 -18.51 -22.77
N LEU A 183 -11.75 -19.78 -22.38
CA LEU A 183 -11.06 -20.40 -21.24
C LEU A 183 -10.02 -21.44 -21.71
N PRO A 184 -8.91 -21.62 -20.99
CA PRO A 184 -7.95 -22.70 -21.25
C PRO A 184 -8.63 -24.07 -21.19
N ARG A 185 -8.18 -24.99 -22.06
CA ARG A 185 -8.73 -26.35 -22.12
C ARG A 185 -8.20 -27.17 -20.94
N VAL A 186 -9.01 -27.40 -19.91
CA VAL A 186 -8.62 -28.19 -18.74
C VAL A 186 -9.05 -29.65 -18.89
N TRP A 187 -8.11 -30.58 -18.72
CA TRP A 187 -8.40 -32.02 -18.72
C TRP A 187 -9.13 -32.43 -17.43
N ARG A 188 -10.25 -33.15 -17.55
CA ARG A 188 -11.00 -33.68 -16.38
C ARG A 188 -10.07 -34.52 -15.50
N ARG A 189 -9.93 -34.17 -14.21
CA ARG A 189 -9.24 -35.00 -13.21
C ARG A 189 -10.23 -35.56 -12.19
N GLY A 190 -10.47 -36.87 -12.25
CA GLY A 190 -11.29 -37.62 -11.28
C GLY A 190 -12.71 -37.98 -11.74
N LYS A 191 -13.35 -38.91 -11.01
CA LYS A 191 -14.78 -39.23 -11.15
C LYS A 191 -15.59 -38.19 -10.38
N THR A 192 -16.53 -37.52 -11.04
CA THR A 192 -17.45 -36.55 -10.41
C THR A 192 -18.45 -37.26 -9.52
N THR A 193 -18.54 -36.85 -8.26
CA THR A 193 -19.71 -37.09 -7.37
C THR A 193 -20.66 -35.89 -7.38
N ALA A 194 -20.37 -34.84 -8.16
CA ALA A 194 -21.22 -33.66 -8.25
C ALA A 194 -22.51 -34.01 -9.01
N PRO A 195 -23.70 -33.74 -8.44
CA PRO A 195 -24.97 -33.98 -9.12
C PRO A 195 -25.06 -33.17 -10.41
N GLU A 196 -25.80 -33.68 -11.39
CA GLU A 196 -26.03 -33.11 -12.74
C GLU A 196 -26.59 -31.67 -12.75
N SER A 197 -26.89 -31.12 -11.57
CA SER A 197 -27.47 -29.80 -11.34
C SER A 197 -26.48 -28.71 -10.95
N ARG A 198 -25.17 -28.98 -10.85
CA ARG A 198 -24.17 -27.95 -10.48
C ARG A 198 -23.32 -27.55 -11.69
N PRO A 199 -23.28 -26.26 -12.08
CA PRO A 199 -22.26 -25.78 -12.98
C PRO A 199 -20.90 -26.03 -12.33
N SER A 200 -20.13 -26.96 -12.90
CA SER A 200 -18.69 -26.99 -12.72
C SER A 200 -18.21 -25.63 -13.22
N PHE A 201 -17.66 -24.82 -12.35
CA PHE A 201 -17.37 -23.43 -12.63
C PHE A 201 -15.90 -23.37 -13.03
N LEU A 202 -15.55 -22.99 -14.26
CA LEU A 202 -14.15 -23.00 -14.73
C LEU A 202 -13.48 -24.40 -14.71
N PHE A 203 -14.25 -25.49 -14.90
CA PHE A 203 -13.79 -26.87 -14.70
C PHE A 203 -13.45 -27.23 -13.24
N LEU A 204 -13.88 -26.40 -12.29
CA LEU A 204 -13.60 -26.52 -10.87
C LEU A 204 -14.92 -26.53 -10.09
N ASP A 205 -15.07 -27.49 -9.18
CA ASP A 205 -16.05 -27.36 -8.11
C ASP A 205 -15.55 -26.24 -7.18
N LEU A 206 -15.97 -24.99 -7.36
CA LEU A 206 -15.58 -23.89 -6.46
C LEU A 206 -16.62 -23.75 -5.33
N PRO A 207 -16.19 -23.43 -4.10
CA PRO A 207 -17.13 -23.19 -3.00
C PRO A 207 -17.88 -21.87 -3.23
N THR A 208 -19.21 -21.88 -3.15
CA THR A 208 -20.03 -20.66 -3.31
C THR A 208 -20.21 -19.90 -2.01
N THR A 209 -20.24 -20.60 -0.87
CA THR A 209 -20.34 -20.03 0.48
C THR A 209 -19.70 -20.97 1.50
N PRO A 210 -18.94 -20.46 2.48
CA PRO A 210 -18.50 -21.27 3.61
C PRO A 210 -19.71 -21.62 4.47
N THR A 211 -20.20 -22.84 4.30
CA THR A 211 -21.26 -23.46 5.10
C THR A 211 -20.74 -24.74 5.74
N ASP A 212 -21.50 -25.32 6.66
CA ASP A 212 -21.25 -26.66 7.22
C ASP A 212 -21.19 -27.76 6.15
N SER A 213 -21.77 -27.52 4.97
CA SER A 213 -21.71 -28.42 3.81
C SER A 213 -20.49 -28.23 2.88
N THR A 214 -19.61 -27.27 3.17
CA THR A 214 -18.38 -27.05 2.37
C THR A 214 -17.50 -28.29 2.44
N PRO A 215 -17.16 -28.93 1.29
CA PRO A 215 -16.30 -30.11 1.31
C PRO A 215 -14.98 -29.84 2.03
N GLU A 216 -14.54 -30.80 2.84
CA GLU A 216 -13.36 -30.68 3.71
C GLU A 216 -12.10 -30.31 2.93
N ARG A 217 -11.98 -30.76 1.67
CA ARG A 217 -10.90 -30.40 0.74
C ARG A 217 -10.70 -28.88 0.55
N PHE A 218 -11.76 -28.08 0.71
CA PHE A 218 -11.66 -26.61 0.61
C PHE A 218 -11.36 -25.96 1.96
N ARG A 219 -11.82 -26.56 3.07
CA ARG A 219 -11.46 -26.12 4.43
C ARG A 219 -10.00 -26.40 4.75
N SER A 220 -9.44 -27.44 4.15
CA SER A 220 -8.02 -27.76 4.18
C SER A 220 -7.23 -27.07 3.08
N ASN A 221 -7.64 -25.88 2.63
CA ASN A 221 -6.86 -25.14 1.64
C ASN A 221 -5.49 -24.82 2.25
N VAL A 222 -4.45 -25.42 1.66
CA VAL A 222 -3.07 -25.35 2.15
C VAL A 222 -2.57 -23.91 2.25
N ILE A 223 -3.03 -23.03 1.35
CA ILE A 223 -2.65 -21.61 1.36
C ILE A 223 -3.23 -20.91 2.60
N LEU A 224 -4.51 -21.17 2.94
CA LEU A 224 -5.14 -20.60 4.13
C LEU A 224 -4.48 -21.10 5.40
N GLN A 225 -4.20 -22.40 5.49
CA GLN A 225 -3.50 -22.99 6.63
C GLN A 225 -2.10 -22.40 6.80
N GLU A 226 -1.36 -22.21 5.70
CA GLU A 226 -0.04 -21.61 5.77
C GLU A 226 -0.10 -20.13 6.15
N LEU A 227 -1.07 -19.37 5.64
CA LEU A 227 -1.32 -17.98 6.02
C LEU A 227 -1.68 -17.82 7.50
N GLU A 228 -2.33 -18.80 8.11
CA GLU A 228 -2.63 -18.82 9.55
C GLU A 228 -1.40 -19.20 10.39
N ARG A 229 -0.51 -20.03 9.85
CA ARG A 229 0.66 -20.56 10.54
C ARG A 229 1.86 -19.62 10.51
N THR A 230 1.94 -18.76 9.50
CA THR A 230 3.10 -17.90 9.26
C THR A 230 2.88 -16.49 9.80
N GLU A 231 3.92 -15.93 10.45
CA GLU A 231 3.97 -14.50 10.78
C GLU A 231 4.22 -13.64 9.54
N SER A 232 4.71 -14.26 8.45
CA SER A 232 4.89 -13.59 7.18
C SER A 232 3.54 -13.17 6.61
N GLN A 233 3.46 -11.92 6.17
CA GLN A 233 2.31 -11.46 5.41
C GLN A 233 2.34 -11.94 3.94
N ASP A 234 3.43 -12.58 3.51
CA ASP A 234 3.63 -13.14 2.17
C ASP A 234 3.74 -14.66 2.22
N VAL A 235 2.97 -15.32 1.35
CA VAL A 235 3.04 -16.77 1.14
C VAL A 235 3.31 -17.03 -0.34
N PRO A 236 4.56 -17.36 -0.71
CA PRO A 236 4.87 -17.71 -2.09
C PRO A 236 4.35 -19.12 -2.39
N VAL A 237 3.64 -19.26 -3.52
CA VAL A 237 3.05 -20.54 -3.94
C VAL A 237 3.84 -21.09 -5.12
N PHE A 238 4.66 -22.12 -4.88
CA PHE A 238 5.49 -22.76 -5.89
C PHE A 238 5.00 -24.17 -6.24
N GLY A 239 5.31 -24.62 -7.46
CA GLY A 239 4.98 -25.96 -7.92
C GLY A 239 5.07 -26.10 -9.43
N VAL A 240 5.16 -27.34 -9.92
CA VAL A 240 5.26 -27.65 -11.36
C VAL A 240 4.01 -27.18 -12.12
N SER A 241 4.15 -26.96 -13.44
CA SER A 241 3.00 -26.59 -14.27
C SER A 241 1.90 -27.65 -14.17
N GLY A 242 0.65 -27.19 -14.06
CA GLY A 242 -0.51 -28.08 -13.91
C GLY A 242 -0.67 -28.74 -12.53
N CYS A 243 0.12 -28.39 -11.50
CA CYS A 243 -0.06 -28.94 -10.14
C CYS A 243 -1.25 -28.33 -9.38
N GLY A 244 -1.89 -27.29 -9.91
CA GLY A 244 -3.10 -26.70 -9.34
C GLY A 244 -2.91 -25.40 -8.54
N LYS A 245 -1.78 -24.69 -8.68
CA LYS A 245 -1.52 -23.41 -7.97
C LYS A 245 -2.65 -22.39 -8.13
N THR A 246 -2.91 -22.01 -9.38
CA THR A 246 -3.98 -21.10 -9.80
C THR A 246 -5.34 -21.53 -9.27
N ARG A 247 -5.62 -22.85 -9.30
CA ARG A 247 -6.85 -23.43 -8.73
C ARG A 247 -6.94 -23.20 -7.21
N SER A 248 -5.89 -23.50 -6.45
CA SER A 248 -5.88 -23.33 -5.00
C SER A 248 -6.05 -21.86 -4.58
N VAL A 249 -5.49 -20.94 -5.36
CA VAL A 249 -5.69 -19.50 -5.23
C VAL A 249 -7.15 -19.11 -5.47
N MET A 250 -7.77 -19.61 -6.54
CA MET A 250 -9.18 -19.34 -6.83
C MET A 250 -10.10 -19.89 -5.75
N GLU A 251 -9.87 -21.12 -5.30
CA GLU A 251 -10.61 -21.74 -4.20
C GLU A 251 -10.50 -20.88 -2.92
N MET A 252 -9.31 -20.34 -2.63
CA MET A 252 -9.11 -19.42 -1.50
C MET A 252 -9.94 -18.14 -1.66
N LEU A 253 -9.90 -17.48 -2.82
CA LEU A 253 -10.62 -16.24 -3.08
C LEU A 253 -12.14 -16.43 -3.16
N CYS A 254 -12.61 -17.63 -3.45
CA CYS A 254 -14.02 -17.96 -3.30
C CYS A 254 -14.44 -18.02 -1.82
N LEU A 255 -13.54 -18.45 -0.93
CA LEU A 255 -13.79 -18.54 0.52
C LEU A 255 -13.53 -17.23 1.27
N GLN A 256 -12.64 -16.37 0.78
CA GLN A 256 -12.26 -15.10 1.42
C GLN A 256 -12.24 -13.96 0.42
N TRP A 257 -12.72 -12.79 0.83
CA TRP A 257 -12.67 -11.59 0.00
C TRP A 257 -11.21 -11.18 -0.29
N GLY A 258 -10.96 -10.82 -1.55
CA GLY A 258 -9.63 -10.43 -1.97
C GLY A 258 -9.56 -10.08 -3.45
N PHE A 259 -8.37 -9.71 -3.89
CA PHE A 259 -8.09 -9.23 -5.23
C PHE A 259 -7.17 -10.22 -5.95
N TYR A 260 -7.51 -10.52 -7.20
CA TYR A 260 -6.74 -11.39 -8.07
C TYR A 260 -6.17 -10.58 -9.24
N PHE A 261 -4.86 -10.68 -9.40
CA PHE A 261 -4.13 -10.12 -10.52
C PHE A 261 -3.39 -11.23 -11.25
N ASN A 262 -3.27 -11.14 -12.56
CA ASN A 262 -2.45 -12.06 -13.34
C ASN A 262 -1.46 -11.25 -14.17
N ALA A 263 -0.17 -11.58 -14.07
CA ALA A 263 0.86 -10.91 -14.86
C ALA A 263 0.96 -11.43 -16.31
N SER A 264 0.38 -12.59 -16.59
CA SER A 264 0.31 -13.21 -17.91
C SER A 264 -0.87 -12.64 -18.71
N ASP A 265 -0.62 -12.27 -19.96
CA ASP A 265 -1.62 -11.86 -20.96
C ASP A 265 -2.26 -13.05 -21.69
N LYS A 266 -1.88 -14.29 -21.33
CA LYS A 266 -2.30 -15.54 -22.01
C LYS A 266 -3.12 -16.45 -21.12
N ASP A 267 -3.30 -16.09 -19.86
CA ASP A 267 -3.95 -16.91 -18.84
C ASP A 267 -5.22 -16.25 -18.30
N LEU A 268 -5.80 -16.83 -17.26
CA LEU A 268 -7.02 -16.34 -16.62
C LEU A 268 -6.73 -15.05 -15.83
N GLY A 269 -7.43 -13.97 -16.13
CA GLY A 269 -7.32 -12.70 -15.42
C GLY A 269 -7.69 -11.53 -16.31
N SER A 270 -7.75 -10.35 -15.72
CA SER A 270 -7.84 -9.10 -16.48
C SER A 270 -6.50 -8.74 -17.10
N ASP A 271 -6.57 -8.00 -18.20
CA ASP A 271 -5.40 -7.43 -18.86
C ASP A 271 -4.89 -6.17 -18.14
N ASP A 272 -5.43 -5.78 -16.98
CA ASP A 272 -5.02 -4.55 -16.29
C ASP A 272 -3.55 -4.57 -15.86
N LEU A 273 -3.08 -5.66 -15.25
CA LEU A 273 -1.70 -5.80 -14.80
C LEU A 273 -0.72 -5.96 -15.97
N SER A 274 -1.09 -6.70 -17.02
CA SER A 274 -0.28 -6.79 -18.24
C SER A 274 -0.18 -5.42 -18.95
N SER A 275 -1.30 -4.68 -19.02
CA SER A 275 -1.32 -3.31 -19.55
C SER A 275 -0.47 -2.36 -18.71
N LEU A 276 -0.51 -2.47 -17.38
CA LEU A 276 0.36 -1.70 -16.49
C LEU A 276 1.83 -1.97 -16.80
N ALA A 277 2.22 -3.24 -16.93
CA ALA A 277 3.59 -3.62 -17.25
C ALA A 277 4.04 -3.02 -18.59
N GLU A 278 3.21 -3.08 -19.63
CA GLU A 278 3.49 -2.44 -20.93
C GLU A 278 3.64 -0.92 -20.83
N PHE A 279 2.79 -0.24 -20.04
CA PHE A 279 2.90 1.19 -19.83
C PHE A 279 4.18 1.59 -19.10
N ILE A 280 4.58 0.80 -18.10
CA ILE A 280 5.85 1.00 -17.40
C ILE A 280 7.02 0.75 -18.36
N ASP A 281 7.01 -0.34 -19.14
CA ASP A 281 8.07 -0.64 -20.11
C ASP A 281 8.23 0.51 -21.12
N LYS A 282 7.12 1.03 -21.66
CA LYS A 282 7.13 2.19 -22.55
C LYS A 282 7.76 3.40 -21.86
N LYS A 283 7.32 3.74 -20.65
CA LYS A 283 7.82 4.93 -19.93
C LYS A 283 9.31 4.82 -19.56
N THR A 284 9.74 3.66 -19.11
CA THR A 284 11.14 3.39 -18.73
C THR A 284 12.07 3.31 -19.93
N SER A 285 11.57 3.01 -21.13
CA SER A 285 12.34 3.14 -22.37
C SER A 285 12.65 4.60 -22.73
N GLU A 286 11.79 5.54 -22.32
CA GLU A 286 11.91 6.98 -22.56
C GLU A 286 12.74 7.70 -21.46
N ASP A 287 12.62 7.27 -20.20
CA ASP A 287 13.32 7.85 -19.04
C ASP A 287 14.33 6.87 -18.42
N LYS A 288 15.62 7.24 -18.46
CA LYS A 288 16.73 6.38 -18.00
C LYS A 288 17.03 6.50 -16.51
N ARG A 289 16.20 7.20 -15.72
CA ARG A 289 16.46 7.42 -14.28
C ARG A 289 15.76 6.35 -13.44
N PRO A 290 16.50 5.39 -12.84
CA PRO A 290 15.88 4.26 -12.15
C PRO A 290 15.01 4.65 -10.96
N LYS A 291 15.34 5.77 -10.28
CA LYS A 291 14.55 6.31 -9.17
C LYS A 291 13.17 6.80 -9.63
N ASP A 292 13.12 7.56 -10.73
CA ASP A 292 11.86 8.10 -11.27
C ASP A 292 11.00 6.98 -11.85
N ASN A 293 11.63 5.99 -12.49
CA ASN A 293 10.97 4.77 -12.94
C ASN A 293 10.32 3.99 -11.80
N THR A 294 11.02 3.92 -10.65
CA THR A 294 10.49 3.27 -9.44
C THR A 294 9.25 4.01 -8.92
N ILE A 295 9.34 5.33 -8.75
CA ILE A 295 8.21 6.15 -8.26
C ILE A 295 7.01 6.04 -9.22
N PHE A 296 7.25 6.11 -10.52
CA PHE A 296 6.21 5.96 -11.53
C PHE A 296 5.54 4.59 -11.45
N ALA A 297 6.31 3.50 -11.43
CA ALA A 297 5.78 2.14 -11.30
C ALA A 297 4.97 1.98 -10.00
N LYS A 298 5.44 2.54 -8.88
CA LYS A 298 4.71 2.55 -7.60
C LYS A 298 3.34 3.20 -7.74
N ASN A 299 3.30 4.45 -8.21
CA ASN A 299 2.06 5.21 -8.36
C ASN A 299 1.06 4.51 -9.29
N MET A 300 1.53 4.00 -10.42
CA MET A 300 0.64 3.35 -11.40
C MET A 300 0.11 2.01 -10.89
N THR A 301 0.88 1.28 -10.09
CA THR A 301 0.42 0.08 -9.40
C THR A 301 -0.66 0.38 -8.36
N VAL A 302 -0.47 1.45 -7.58
CA VAL A 302 -1.49 1.93 -6.62
C VAL A 302 -2.76 2.36 -7.35
N LEU A 303 -2.64 2.98 -8.53
CA LEU A 303 -3.78 3.36 -9.35
C LEU A 303 -4.55 2.16 -9.90
N LEU A 304 -3.83 1.10 -10.30
CA LEU A 304 -4.43 -0.18 -10.70
C LEU A 304 -5.16 -0.84 -9.52
N PHE A 305 -4.61 -0.78 -8.31
CA PHE A 305 -5.31 -1.29 -7.14
C PHE A 305 -6.57 -0.47 -6.81
N LEU A 306 -6.50 0.86 -6.94
CA LEU A 306 -7.64 1.75 -6.78
C LEU A 306 -8.78 1.40 -7.73
N SER A 307 -8.50 1.11 -9.01
CA SER A 307 -9.55 0.76 -9.97
C SER A 307 -10.37 -0.46 -9.51
N ARG A 308 -9.71 -1.47 -8.95
CA ARG A 308 -10.33 -2.67 -8.39
C ARG A 308 -11.16 -2.39 -7.16
N ILE A 309 -10.66 -1.53 -6.25
CA ILE A 309 -11.41 -1.09 -5.07
C ILE A 309 -12.70 -0.37 -5.50
N LEU A 310 -12.60 0.56 -6.45
CA LEU A 310 -13.75 1.34 -6.93
C LEU A 310 -14.82 0.44 -7.56
N ILE A 311 -14.43 -0.55 -8.36
CA ILE A 311 -15.38 -1.51 -8.95
C ILE A 311 -16.05 -2.35 -7.86
N LEU A 312 -15.28 -2.86 -6.88
CA LEU A 312 -15.87 -3.62 -5.79
C LEU A 312 -16.82 -2.76 -4.92
N ASN A 313 -16.43 -1.52 -4.62
CA ASN A 313 -17.29 -0.56 -3.93
C ASN A 313 -18.59 -0.32 -4.68
N TYR A 314 -18.55 -0.17 -6.01
CA TYR A 314 -19.74 -0.06 -6.84
C TYR A 314 -20.62 -1.31 -6.71
N CYS A 315 -20.06 -2.51 -6.90
CA CYS A 315 -20.81 -3.77 -6.79
C CYS A 315 -21.51 -3.91 -5.43
N LEU A 316 -20.84 -3.54 -4.34
CA LEU A 316 -21.38 -3.59 -2.98
C LEU A 316 -22.35 -2.42 -2.66
N SER A 317 -22.44 -1.42 -3.54
CA SER A 317 -23.40 -0.32 -3.42
C SER A 317 -24.75 -0.65 -4.06
N ILE A 318 -24.81 -1.66 -4.92
CA ILE A 318 -26.05 -2.11 -5.56
C ILE A 318 -27.01 -2.64 -4.50
N PRO A 319 -28.29 -2.20 -4.49
CA PRO A 319 -29.30 -2.68 -3.55
C PRO A 319 -29.43 -4.20 -3.59
N ASP A 320 -29.54 -4.81 -2.41
CA ASP A 320 -29.69 -6.25 -2.21
C ASP A 320 -28.53 -7.12 -2.74
N CYS A 321 -27.36 -6.53 -3.04
CA CYS A 321 -26.21 -7.26 -3.57
C CYS A 321 -25.85 -8.53 -2.77
N ARG A 322 -26.00 -8.50 -1.44
CA ARG A 322 -25.67 -9.64 -0.55
C ARG A 322 -26.44 -10.93 -0.88
N GLN A 323 -27.60 -10.83 -1.53
CA GLN A 323 -28.41 -12.01 -1.86
C GLN A 323 -27.75 -12.89 -2.93
N THR A 324 -26.93 -12.30 -3.80
CA THR A 324 -26.44 -12.95 -5.03
C THR A 324 -24.94 -12.74 -5.27
N PHE A 325 -24.37 -11.64 -4.77
CA PHE A 325 -22.96 -11.29 -4.94
C PHE A 325 -22.13 -11.74 -3.75
N SER A 326 -21.31 -12.77 -3.96
CA SER A 326 -20.44 -13.36 -2.93
C SER A 326 -18.96 -13.11 -3.23
N SER A 327 -18.06 -13.49 -2.32
CA SER A 327 -16.62 -13.55 -2.60
C SER A 327 -16.30 -14.46 -3.80
N ALA A 328 -17.07 -15.53 -4.01
CA ALA A 328 -16.94 -16.38 -5.18
C ALA A 328 -17.34 -15.64 -6.46
N SER A 329 -18.46 -14.91 -6.46
CA SER A 329 -18.88 -14.06 -7.58
C SER A 329 -17.81 -13.01 -7.89
N TRP A 330 -17.25 -12.37 -6.86
CA TRP A 330 -16.16 -11.41 -7.02
C TRP A 330 -14.87 -12.04 -7.58
N ALA A 331 -14.49 -13.23 -7.13
CA ALA A 331 -13.33 -13.95 -7.66
C ALA A 331 -13.52 -14.30 -9.15
N ILE A 332 -14.71 -14.79 -9.52
CA ILE A 332 -15.07 -15.13 -10.89
C ILE A 332 -14.95 -13.93 -11.83
N LEU A 333 -15.49 -12.78 -11.41
CA LEU A 333 -15.44 -11.56 -12.21
C LEU A 333 -13.98 -11.19 -12.56
N GLN A 334 -13.07 -11.30 -11.59
CA GLN A 334 -11.65 -10.94 -11.76
C GLN A 334 -10.85 -11.94 -12.60
N VAL A 335 -11.17 -13.23 -12.49
CA VAL A 335 -10.44 -14.33 -13.14
C VAL A 335 -10.88 -14.53 -14.59
N CYS A 336 -12.13 -14.22 -14.92
CA CYS A 336 -12.70 -14.53 -16.23
C CYS A 336 -13.28 -13.32 -16.97
N PRO A 337 -12.57 -12.20 -17.06
CA PRO A 337 -13.08 -11.07 -17.82
C PRO A 337 -13.25 -11.40 -19.31
N THR A 338 -12.56 -12.40 -19.85
CA THR A 338 -12.77 -12.90 -21.23
C THR A 338 -14.14 -13.54 -21.47
N MET A 339 -14.82 -14.02 -20.42
CA MET A 339 -16.21 -14.48 -20.50
C MET A 339 -17.22 -13.34 -20.35
N PHE A 340 -16.75 -12.17 -19.91
CA PHE A 340 -17.56 -11.03 -19.53
C PHE A 340 -17.01 -9.77 -20.22
N GLU A 341 -17.25 -8.61 -19.60
CA GLU A 341 -16.56 -7.38 -19.93
C GLU A 341 -15.35 -7.21 -18.99
N ASP A 342 -14.17 -6.89 -19.54
CA ASP A 342 -12.99 -6.55 -18.74
C ASP A 342 -13.11 -5.12 -18.18
N VAL A 343 -14.06 -4.95 -17.26
CA VAL A 343 -14.34 -3.68 -16.57
C VAL A 343 -13.11 -3.15 -15.82
N PHE A 344 -12.19 -4.05 -15.43
CA PHE A 344 -11.01 -3.71 -14.66
C PHE A 344 -9.92 -3.07 -15.52
N SER A 345 -9.57 -3.72 -16.64
CA SER A 345 -8.64 -3.15 -17.61
C SER A 345 -9.20 -1.86 -18.19
N THR A 346 -10.51 -1.82 -18.44
CA THR A 346 -11.19 -0.62 -18.97
C THR A 346 -11.10 0.56 -18.00
N LEU A 347 -11.50 0.39 -16.74
CA LEU A 347 -11.42 1.47 -15.75
C LEU A 347 -9.97 1.87 -15.47
N PHE A 348 -9.07 0.90 -15.33
CA PHE A 348 -7.65 1.17 -15.12
C PHE A 348 -7.07 2.02 -16.26
N LYS A 349 -7.34 1.67 -17.52
CA LYS A 349 -6.87 2.44 -18.69
C LYS A 349 -7.45 3.85 -18.73
N GLU A 350 -8.72 4.03 -18.36
CA GLU A 350 -9.32 5.38 -18.31
C GLU A 350 -8.68 6.24 -17.21
N LEU A 351 -8.51 5.68 -16.00
CA LEU A 351 -7.80 6.34 -14.89
C LEU A 351 -6.36 6.66 -15.27
N PHE A 352 -5.62 5.68 -15.80
CA PHE A 352 -4.24 5.83 -16.23
C PHE A 352 -4.12 6.94 -17.28
N THR A 353 -4.90 6.89 -18.36
CA THR A 353 -4.82 7.87 -19.46
C THR A 353 -5.02 9.29 -18.97
N ARG A 354 -5.88 9.50 -17.97
CA ARG A 354 -6.14 10.82 -17.40
C ARG A 354 -5.08 11.25 -16.38
N LEU A 355 -4.56 10.33 -15.58
CA LEU A 355 -3.76 10.68 -14.41
C LEU A 355 -2.25 10.50 -14.61
N HIS A 356 -1.80 9.68 -15.57
CA HIS A 356 -0.37 9.42 -15.80
C HIS A 356 0.44 10.65 -16.23
N ALA A 357 -0.21 11.64 -16.87
CA ALA A 357 0.42 12.86 -17.36
C ALA A 357 0.57 13.94 -16.29
N HIS A 358 -0.22 13.85 -15.22
CA HIS A 358 -0.04 14.69 -14.04
C HIS A 358 1.07 14.06 -13.20
N THR A 359 2.01 14.87 -12.70
CA THR A 359 2.94 14.41 -11.65
C THR A 359 2.11 14.10 -10.41
N ILE A 360 1.56 12.90 -10.31
CA ILE A 360 0.82 12.46 -9.15
C ILE A 360 1.83 12.43 -8.00
N PHE A 361 1.65 13.31 -7.03
CA PHE A 361 2.40 13.21 -5.78
C PHE A 361 1.95 11.94 -5.08
N GLU A 362 2.88 10.99 -4.89
CA GLU A 362 2.66 9.67 -4.30
C GLU A 362 1.73 9.73 -3.08
N LEU A 363 2.00 10.64 -2.15
CA LEU A 363 1.22 10.84 -0.91
C LEU A 363 -0.29 11.10 -1.13
N GLN A 364 -0.68 11.77 -2.21
CA GLN A 364 -2.08 12.14 -2.45
C GLN A 364 -2.90 10.96 -2.99
N LEU A 365 -2.33 10.23 -3.96
CA LEU A 365 -2.98 9.02 -4.48
C LEU A 365 -3.13 7.98 -3.38
N TRP A 366 -2.10 7.78 -2.57
CA TRP A 366 -2.16 6.92 -1.40
C TRP A 366 -3.27 7.29 -0.41
N ALA A 367 -3.47 8.59 -0.16
CA ALA A 367 -4.56 9.04 0.70
C ALA A 367 -5.94 8.69 0.10
N VAL A 368 -6.13 8.85 -1.21
CA VAL A 368 -7.38 8.46 -1.87
C VAL A 368 -7.61 6.95 -1.79
N VAL A 369 -6.58 6.15 -2.10
CA VAL A 369 -6.67 4.68 -2.05
C VAL A 369 -6.99 4.20 -0.64
N ARG A 370 -6.36 4.79 0.38
CA ARG A 370 -6.64 4.48 1.78
C ARG A 370 -8.11 4.73 2.11
N ASP A 371 -8.63 5.91 1.79
CA ASP A 371 -10.02 6.26 2.12
C ASP A 371 -11.01 5.31 1.42
N GLU A 372 -10.80 5.00 0.14
CA GLU A 372 -11.64 4.07 -0.62
C GLU A 372 -11.56 2.64 -0.08
N PHE A 373 -10.36 2.20 0.32
CA PHE A 373 -10.14 0.88 0.91
C PHE A 373 -10.79 0.76 2.30
N MET A 374 -10.73 1.80 3.12
CA MET A 374 -11.43 1.83 4.41
C MET A 374 -12.94 1.81 4.22
N SER A 375 -13.46 2.62 3.29
CA SER A 375 -14.88 2.60 2.93
C SER A 375 -15.35 1.22 2.45
N LEU A 376 -14.54 0.54 1.65
CA LEU A 376 -14.79 -0.82 1.19
C LEU A 376 -14.91 -1.80 2.35
N ARG A 377 -13.97 -1.76 3.30
CA ARG A 377 -13.98 -2.66 4.46
C ARG A 377 -15.18 -2.42 5.36
N ASP A 378 -15.48 -1.16 5.65
CA ASP A 378 -16.64 -0.78 6.45
C ASP A 378 -17.94 -1.27 5.79
N ARG A 379 -18.04 -1.14 4.46
CA ARG A 379 -19.18 -1.65 3.69
C ARG A 379 -19.30 -3.16 3.75
N LEU A 380 -18.21 -3.91 3.55
CA LEU A 380 -18.21 -5.37 3.68
C LEU A 380 -18.62 -5.83 5.09
N ALA A 381 -18.11 -5.17 6.13
CA ALA A 381 -18.46 -5.46 7.52
C ALA A 381 -19.94 -5.14 7.81
N THR A 382 -20.46 -4.03 7.29
CA THR A 382 -21.86 -3.60 7.45
C THR A 382 -22.83 -4.53 6.74
N LEU A 383 -22.47 -5.02 5.55
CA LEU A 383 -23.28 -5.99 4.80
C LEU A 383 -23.33 -7.37 5.49
N GLY A 384 -22.43 -7.66 6.42
CA GLY A 384 -22.49 -8.87 7.26
C GLY A 384 -22.33 -10.17 6.46
N TYR A 385 -21.41 -10.22 5.49
CA TYR A 385 -21.08 -11.47 4.81
C TYR A 385 -20.52 -12.49 5.82
N PRO A 386 -20.87 -13.79 5.71
CA PRO A 386 -20.48 -14.80 6.70
C PRO A 386 -18.96 -15.02 6.78
N ASN A 387 -18.22 -14.68 5.74
CA ASN A 387 -16.77 -14.84 5.62
C ASN A 387 -16.00 -13.52 5.73
N PHE A 388 -16.63 -12.48 6.28
CA PHE A 388 -15.98 -11.20 6.50
C PHE A 388 -16.45 -10.55 7.80
N SER A 389 -15.48 -10.05 8.56
CA SER A 389 -15.65 -9.30 9.81
C SER A 389 -14.71 -8.09 9.80
N SER A 390 -14.87 -7.15 10.74
CA SER A 390 -14.00 -5.97 10.84
C SER A 390 -12.50 -6.31 10.93
N GLY A 391 -12.16 -7.41 11.64
CA GLY A 391 -10.79 -7.92 11.74
C GLY A 391 -10.34 -8.83 10.59
N SER A 392 -11.20 -9.07 9.60
CA SER A 392 -10.84 -9.88 8.44
C SER A 392 -9.90 -9.13 7.51
N LYS A 393 -8.88 -9.83 6.99
CA LYS A 393 -7.94 -9.29 6.01
C LYS A 393 -8.45 -9.54 4.59
N LEU A 394 -8.39 -8.52 3.74
CA LEU A 394 -8.57 -8.69 2.30
C LEU A 394 -7.31 -9.32 1.70
N ARG A 395 -7.47 -10.41 0.95
CA ARG A 395 -6.33 -11.10 0.33
C ARG A 395 -5.90 -10.41 -0.96
N LEU A 396 -4.61 -10.45 -1.24
CA LEU A 396 -4.04 -9.96 -2.50
C LEU A 396 -3.28 -11.11 -3.14
N VAL A 397 -3.65 -11.47 -4.36
CA VAL A 397 -2.97 -12.51 -5.12
C VAL A 397 -2.51 -11.96 -6.44
N VAL A 398 -1.28 -12.31 -6.80
CA VAL A 398 -0.72 -12.06 -8.12
C VAL A 398 -0.21 -13.38 -8.65
N ASP A 399 -0.93 -13.90 -9.64
CA ASP A 399 -0.54 -15.12 -10.34
C ASP A 399 0.46 -14.81 -11.46
N GLU A 400 1.22 -15.84 -11.84
CA GLU A 400 2.30 -15.75 -12.85
C GLU A 400 3.29 -14.60 -12.58
N ALA A 401 3.50 -14.26 -11.30
CA ALA A 401 4.30 -13.14 -10.83
C ALA A 401 5.74 -13.08 -11.38
N GLN A 402 6.31 -14.23 -11.76
CA GLN A 402 7.64 -14.31 -12.36
C GLN A 402 7.74 -13.53 -13.69
N ILE A 403 6.63 -13.36 -14.42
CA ILE A 403 6.60 -12.60 -15.68
C ILE A 403 7.00 -11.13 -15.47
N LEU A 404 6.61 -10.53 -14.34
CA LEU A 404 7.03 -9.17 -14.00
C LEU A 404 8.53 -9.13 -13.71
N GLY A 405 9.04 -10.14 -12.99
CA GLY A 405 10.45 -10.26 -12.63
C GLY A 405 11.40 -10.40 -13.82
N ASP A 406 10.89 -10.83 -14.98
CA ASP A 406 11.66 -10.92 -16.23
C ASP A 406 11.70 -9.60 -17.02
N ARG A 407 10.91 -8.58 -16.61
CA ARG A 407 10.82 -7.29 -17.31
C ARG A 407 11.75 -6.23 -16.74
N GLY A 408 12.19 -5.30 -17.59
CA GLY A 408 12.88 -4.08 -17.19
C GLY A 408 14.17 -4.29 -16.38
N GLY A 409 14.97 -5.30 -16.75
CA GLY A 409 16.25 -5.60 -16.10
C GLY A 409 17.16 -4.36 -15.98
N ASN A 410 17.56 -4.04 -14.75
CA ASN A 410 18.37 -2.87 -14.37
C ASN A 410 17.70 -1.49 -14.53
N LEU A 411 16.39 -1.41 -14.77
CA LEU A 411 15.69 -0.13 -14.99
C LEU A 411 15.10 0.47 -13.71
N PHE A 412 15.14 -0.24 -12.58
CA PHE A 412 14.56 0.17 -11.29
C PHE A 412 15.60 0.20 -10.17
N ALA A 413 15.40 1.09 -9.20
CA ALA A 413 16.25 1.20 -8.04
C ALA A 413 15.78 0.27 -6.91
N SER A 414 16.72 -0.44 -6.30
CA SER A 414 16.50 -1.21 -5.07
C SER A 414 16.03 -0.33 -3.89
N SER A 415 15.04 -0.81 -3.14
CA SER A 415 14.61 -0.19 -1.88
C SER A 415 15.56 -0.46 -0.70
N SER A 416 16.40 -1.51 -0.77
CA SER A 416 17.31 -1.90 0.31
C SER A 416 18.69 -1.25 0.19
N THR A 417 19.09 -0.93 -1.03
CA THR A 417 20.46 -0.59 -1.43
C THR A 417 20.36 0.27 -2.69
N GLN A 418 20.18 1.60 -2.56
CA GLN A 418 19.91 2.50 -3.71
C GLN A 418 20.94 2.42 -4.87
N SER A 419 22.09 1.77 -4.67
CA SER A 419 23.12 1.48 -5.67
C SER A 419 22.86 0.25 -6.53
N GLU A 420 21.96 -0.65 -6.14
CA GLU A 420 21.64 -1.88 -6.87
C GLU A 420 20.42 -1.70 -7.78
N LEU A 421 20.60 -2.04 -9.05
CA LEU A 421 19.53 -2.01 -10.05
C LEU A 421 18.80 -3.35 -10.09
N ARG A 422 17.50 -3.32 -10.40
CA ARG A 422 16.61 -4.49 -10.33
C ARG A 422 15.63 -4.54 -11.50
N PRO A 423 15.07 -5.72 -11.83
CA PRO A 423 13.93 -5.84 -12.74
C PRO A 423 12.65 -5.24 -12.13
N MET A 424 11.58 -5.22 -12.92
CA MET A 424 10.25 -4.82 -12.46
C MET A 424 9.78 -5.80 -11.37
N CYS A 425 9.63 -5.30 -10.14
CA CYS A 425 9.21 -6.15 -9.02
C CYS A 425 7.70 -6.09 -8.77
N TYR A 426 7.21 -7.17 -8.18
CA TYR A 426 5.82 -7.47 -7.78
C TYR A 426 5.04 -6.30 -7.13
N LEU A 427 3.71 -6.33 -7.27
CA LEU A 427 2.75 -5.35 -6.74
C LEU A 427 3.00 -4.90 -5.28
N ARG A 428 3.50 -5.78 -4.43
CA ARG A 428 3.83 -5.49 -3.02
C ARG A 428 5.02 -4.54 -2.81
N PHE A 429 5.98 -4.49 -3.73
CA PHE A 429 7.06 -3.48 -3.68
C PHE A 429 6.53 -2.06 -3.95
N CYS A 430 5.39 -1.98 -4.64
CA CYS A 430 4.70 -0.74 -4.96
C CYS A 430 3.63 -0.38 -3.94
N MET A 431 3.06 -1.39 -3.27
CA MET A 431 2.06 -1.23 -2.23
C MET A 431 2.67 -1.60 -0.87
N ASP A 432 3.46 -0.69 -0.28
CA ASP A 432 3.95 -0.81 1.10
C ASP A 432 2.76 -0.69 2.10
N PHE A 433 1.94 -1.75 2.18
CA PHE A 433 0.74 -1.84 3.05
C PHE A 433 1.05 -1.77 4.55
N GLU A 434 2.32 -1.76 4.96
CA GLU A 434 2.70 -1.54 6.37
C GLU A 434 2.10 -0.24 6.91
N HIS A 435 2.00 0.82 6.09
CA HIS A 435 1.37 2.08 6.51
C HIS A 435 -0.16 2.01 6.68
N LEU A 436 -0.85 1.07 6.00
CA LEU A 436 -2.29 0.86 6.16
C LEU A 436 -2.60 -0.02 7.38
N ALA A 437 -1.68 -0.91 7.76
CA ALA A 437 -1.83 -1.82 8.91
C ALA A 437 -1.44 -1.18 10.25
N ILE A 438 -0.54 -0.18 10.27
CA ILE A 438 -0.08 0.46 11.51
C ILE A 438 -1.22 1.24 12.23
N GLU A 439 -2.19 1.78 11.51
CA GLU A 439 -3.35 2.45 12.14
C GLU A 439 -4.44 1.47 12.63
N GLU A 440 -4.50 0.25 12.09
CA GLU A 440 -5.45 -0.76 12.59
C GLU A 440 -5.13 -1.22 14.01
N ASN A 441 -3.84 -1.41 14.31
CA ASN A 441 -3.40 -1.78 15.66
C ASN A 441 -3.68 -0.68 16.70
N LEU A 442 -3.64 0.59 16.29
CA LEU A 442 -4.00 1.72 17.17
C LEU A 442 -5.51 1.79 17.45
N ARG A 443 -6.36 1.53 16.44
CA ARG A 443 -7.82 1.54 16.64
C ARG A 443 -8.32 0.31 17.43
N SER A 444 -7.73 -0.86 17.23
CA SER A 444 -8.09 -2.06 18.01
C SER A 444 -7.64 -1.97 19.47
N SER A 445 -6.53 -1.29 19.78
CA SER A 445 -6.11 -1.07 21.17
C SER A 445 -6.96 -0.03 21.91
N ILE A 446 -7.55 0.94 21.20
CA ILE A 446 -8.46 1.93 21.79
C ILE A 446 -9.86 1.32 22.02
N ALA A 447 -10.36 0.51 21.07
CA ALA A 447 -11.67 -0.13 21.20
C ALA A 447 -11.73 -1.31 22.20
N ALA A 448 -10.58 -1.77 22.72
CA ALA A 448 -10.49 -2.80 23.76
C ALA A 448 -10.33 -2.22 25.18
N GLN A 449 -10.34 -0.89 25.32
CA GLN A 449 -10.23 -0.18 26.60
C GLN A 449 -11.49 0.60 27.00
N ASP A 450 -12.55 0.54 26.19
CA ASP A 450 -13.93 0.93 26.54
C ASP A 450 -14.81 -0.33 26.67
#